data_AF-A0A7F8QCW5-F1
#
_entry.id   AF-A0A7F8QCW5-F1
#
_cell.length_a   1.000
_cell.length_b   1.000
_cell.length_c   1.000
_cell.angle_alpha   90.00
_cell.angle_beta   90.00
_cell.angle_gamma   90.00
#
_symmetry.space_group_name_H-M   'P 1'
#
loop_
_entity.id
_entity.type
_entity.pdbx_description
1 polymer ?
#
loop_
_entity_poly.entity_id
_entity_poly.type
_entity_poly.pdbx_seq_one_letter_code
_entity_poly.pdbx_strand_id
1 'polypeptide(L)'
;QFYFRKDLGHAQMMVDELFSPHSDLDSDCELDRAVTQISVDLVDDYPASDPRWAESVPEEAPGFSNTSLIILHQLEDKMKAHSFLMDFIHQVGLFGRLGTFAVRGMPMATRLLLCEHAEKLSAAIVLKNYHSRLSDLLNTAIMIALNKRDCEIPSNLTPADVFFREVSQVDTVCECLLEHEEQVLKDTSLESVEWAEVVINVNSILKDMLQAASHYRQNRNSLYRREEPLEQEPEYIPWTATSGPSGIRTVIERQHGIVLKVVYPQADSNLRNILTEQLVALIDCFLDGYVSQLKSLDRSGDQERYNSLEMEYLQKRSDLLSPLLTLGQYPWAASLAEKYCDFDILVQMCEQTDNQTRLQRYMTQFADQNFSDFLFRWYLEKGKRGKLLSQPISQHGELANFLQAHEHLSWLHEINSQELEKAHATLLGLANVETHYFAKKKTLLGLSKLAALASDFSENMLQEKIEGKRKDLNISHAINELCAFLLSFNRVH
;
A
#
# COMPACT_ATOMS: atom_id res chain seq x y z
N GLN A 1 -6.62 -40.88 -9.57
CA GLN A 1 -6.94 -41.88 -10.63
C GLN A 1 -8.45 -42.04 -10.87
N PHE A 2 -9.29 -42.24 -9.84
CA PHE A 2 -10.76 -42.38 -10.02
C PHE A 2 -11.45 -41.12 -10.54
N TYR A 3 -11.02 -39.93 -10.11
CA TYR A 3 -11.50 -38.65 -10.65
C TYR A 3 -11.27 -38.51 -12.18
N PHE A 4 -10.08 -38.88 -12.66
CA PHE A 4 -9.76 -38.90 -14.09
C PHE A 4 -10.55 -39.95 -14.89
N ARG A 5 -11.15 -40.94 -14.21
CA ARG A 5 -12.09 -41.91 -14.79
C ARG A 5 -13.55 -41.44 -14.72
N LYS A 6 -13.81 -40.18 -14.29
CA LYS A 6 -15.13 -39.57 -14.07
C LYS A 6 -16.00 -40.28 -13.03
N ASP A 7 -15.39 -41.06 -12.14
CA ASP A 7 -16.10 -41.76 -11.08
C ASP A 7 -16.08 -40.92 -9.81
N LEU A 8 -16.92 -39.89 -9.78
CA LEU A 8 -17.01 -38.92 -8.69
C LEU A 8 -17.49 -39.57 -7.38
N GLY A 9 -18.42 -40.52 -7.46
CA GLY A 9 -18.98 -41.21 -6.30
C GLY A 9 -17.93 -42.04 -5.56
N HIS A 10 -17.13 -42.84 -6.27
CA HIS A 10 -16.07 -43.63 -5.64
C HIS A 10 -14.89 -42.77 -5.16
N ALA A 11 -14.60 -41.66 -5.86
CA ALA A 11 -13.60 -40.70 -5.40
C ALA A 11 -14.02 -40.05 -4.08
N GLN A 12 -15.28 -39.64 -3.95
CA GLN A 12 -15.83 -39.07 -2.73
C GLN A 12 -15.87 -40.10 -1.59
N MET A 13 -16.32 -41.34 -1.87
CA MET A 13 -16.32 -42.41 -0.86
C MET A 13 -14.92 -42.73 -0.32
N MET A 14 -13.90 -42.84 -1.17
CA MET A 14 -12.53 -43.09 -0.70
C MET A 14 -11.97 -41.90 0.09
N VAL A 15 -12.32 -40.68 -0.28
CA VAL A 15 -11.91 -39.48 0.46
C VAL A 15 -12.60 -39.43 1.82
N ASP A 16 -13.88 -39.78 1.90
CA ASP A 16 -14.63 -39.87 3.15
C ASP A 16 -14.17 -41.05 4.03
N GLU A 17 -13.66 -42.13 3.44
CA GLU A 17 -13.02 -43.24 4.15
C GLU A 17 -11.64 -42.85 4.71
N LEU A 18 -10.85 -42.07 3.96
CA LEU A 18 -9.52 -41.62 4.36
C LEU A 18 -9.55 -40.46 5.36
N PHE A 19 -10.51 -39.54 5.19
CA PHE A 19 -10.68 -38.34 6.00
C PHE A 19 -12.12 -38.29 6.50
N SER A 20 -12.44 -39.09 7.52
CA SER A 20 -13.81 -39.20 8.01
C SER A 20 -14.33 -37.84 8.50
N PRO A 21 -15.57 -37.43 8.13
CA PRO A 21 -16.17 -36.19 8.63
C PRO A 21 -16.49 -36.24 10.15
N HIS A 22 -16.27 -37.37 10.81
CA HIS A 22 -16.53 -37.59 12.23
C HIS A 22 -15.27 -37.77 13.09
N SER A 23 -14.07 -37.75 12.49
CA SER A 23 -12.81 -37.76 13.24
C SER A 23 -12.37 -36.33 13.58
N ASP A 24 -11.78 -36.18 14.78
CA ASP A 24 -11.34 -34.94 15.43
C ASP A 24 -10.52 -33.97 14.55
N LEU A 25 -10.29 -32.75 15.08
CA LEU A 25 -9.43 -31.67 14.55
C LEU A 25 -8.09 -32.13 13.93
N ASP A 26 -7.56 -33.29 14.35
CA ASP A 26 -6.33 -33.90 13.82
C ASP A 26 -6.50 -34.39 12.36
N SER A 27 -7.68 -34.86 11.96
CA SER A 27 -7.95 -35.33 10.59
C SER A 27 -7.94 -34.20 9.56
N ASP A 28 -8.41 -33.01 9.94
CA ASP A 28 -8.39 -31.84 9.07
C ASP A 28 -6.96 -31.26 8.94
N CYS A 29 -6.14 -31.36 10.00
CA CYS A 29 -4.70 -31.05 9.91
C CYS A 29 -3.96 -31.99 8.95
N GLU A 30 -4.29 -33.29 8.95
CA GLU A 30 -3.72 -34.26 8.01
C GLU A 30 -4.18 -34.01 6.57
N LEU A 31 -5.44 -33.62 6.37
CA LEU A 31 -5.97 -33.20 5.07
C LEU A 31 -5.22 -31.98 4.52
N ASP A 32 -5.06 -30.94 5.34
CA ASP A 32 -4.32 -29.73 4.97
C ASP A 32 -2.88 -30.04 4.57
N ARG A 33 -2.21 -30.93 5.31
CA ARG A 33 -0.86 -31.38 5.00
C ARG A 33 -0.80 -32.17 3.69
N ALA A 34 -1.73 -33.10 3.47
CA ALA A 34 -1.78 -33.91 2.26
C ALA A 34 -2.04 -33.05 1.01
N VAL A 35 -3.03 -32.14 1.08
CA VAL A 35 -3.36 -31.23 -0.03
C VAL A 35 -2.19 -30.28 -0.32
N THR A 36 -1.55 -29.75 0.72
CA THR A 36 -0.37 -28.90 0.58
C THR A 36 0.78 -29.65 -0.09
N GLN A 37 1.09 -30.86 0.40
CA GLN A 37 2.18 -31.67 -0.17
C GLN A 37 1.91 -32.01 -1.63
N ILE A 38 0.69 -32.45 -1.97
CA ILE A 38 0.30 -32.73 -3.37
C ILE A 38 0.47 -31.48 -4.24
N SER A 39 0.11 -30.31 -3.72
CA SER A 39 0.26 -29.07 -4.48
C SER A 39 1.72 -28.67 -4.68
N VAL A 40 2.59 -28.85 -3.67
CA VAL A 40 4.03 -28.59 -3.79
C VAL A 40 4.64 -29.58 -4.77
N ASP A 41 4.37 -30.87 -4.60
CA ASP A 41 4.88 -31.93 -5.47
C ASP A 41 4.47 -31.68 -6.92
N LEU A 42 3.24 -31.20 -7.16
CA LEU A 42 2.76 -30.87 -8.50
C LEU A 42 3.49 -29.67 -9.13
N VAL A 43 3.75 -28.64 -8.33
CA VAL A 43 4.40 -27.40 -8.78
C VAL A 43 5.90 -27.64 -9.01
N ASP A 44 6.49 -28.54 -8.23
CA ASP A 44 7.91 -28.89 -8.28
C ASP A 44 8.21 -30.19 -9.05
N ASP A 45 7.18 -30.80 -9.68
CA ASP A 45 7.31 -32.09 -10.34
C ASP A 45 8.30 -32.06 -11.51
N TYR A 46 8.89 -33.22 -11.76
CA TYR A 46 9.72 -33.47 -12.93
C TYR A 46 8.85 -33.46 -14.19
N PRO A 47 9.32 -32.86 -15.29
CA PRO A 47 8.58 -32.90 -16.55
C PRO A 47 8.58 -34.34 -17.11
N ALA A 48 7.46 -35.04 -16.95
CA ALA A 48 7.28 -36.39 -17.50
C ALA A 48 7.44 -36.45 -19.03
N SER A 49 7.24 -35.31 -19.72
CA SER A 49 7.35 -35.16 -21.16
C SER A 49 8.78 -34.89 -21.66
N ASP A 50 9.74 -34.59 -20.77
CA ASP A 50 11.11 -34.28 -21.16
C ASP A 50 12.03 -35.49 -20.90
N PRO A 51 12.51 -36.16 -21.96
CA PRO A 51 13.34 -37.35 -21.83
C PRO A 51 14.72 -37.06 -21.22
N ARG A 52 15.17 -35.80 -21.16
CA ARG A 52 16.44 -35.43 -20.50
C ARG A 52 16.43 -35.69 -18.99
N TRP A 53 15.24 -35.76 -18.39
CA TRP A 53 15.06 -36.06 -16.97
C TRP A 53 14.99 -37.56 -16.67
N ALA A 54 14.91 -38.41 -17.70
CA ALA A 54 15.03 -39.86 -17.55
C ALA A 54 16.53 -40.24 -17.55
N GLU A 55 16.99 -40.94 -16.51
CA GLU A 55 18.39 -41.40 -16.33
C GLU A 55 18.92 -42.34 -17.44
N SER A 56 18.21 -42.53 -18.56
CA SER A 56 18.45 -43.57 -19.56
C SER A 56 18.59 -43.08 -21.00
N VAL A 57 18.90 -41.80 -21.24
CA VAL A 57 19.19 -41.30 -22.59
C VAL A 57 20.71 -41.16 -22.79
N PRO A 58 21.33 -41.94 -23.70
CA PRO A 58 22.76 -41.80 -24.01
C PRO A 58 23.10 -40.39 -24.50
N GLU A 59 24.29 -39.92 -24.10
CA GLU A 59 24.94 -38.73 -24.64
C GLU A 59 25.04 -38.85 -26.16
N GLU A 60 24.26 -38.07 -26.91
CA GLU A 60 24.60 -37.55 -28.25
C GLU A 60 23.38 -36.85 -28.90
N ALA A 61 23.38 -35.52 -28.90
CA ALA A 61 23.01 -34.70 -30.08
C ALA A 61 23.28 -33.20 -29.77
N PRO A 62 24.18 -32.54 -30.51
CA PRO A 62 24.37 -31.10 -30.41
C PRO A 62 23.25 -30.40 -31.18
N GLY A 63 22.40 -29.65 -30.48
CA GLY A 63 21.46 -28.71 -31.10
C GLY A 63 20.00 -28.95 -30.77
N PHE A 64 19.59 -28.73 -29.51
CA PHE A 64 18.18 -28.49 -29.20
C PHE A 64 17.95 -26.99 -28.96
N SER A 65 17.66 -26.27 -30.05
CA SER A 65 17.06 -24.92 -30.02
C SER A 65 15.66 -24.91 -29.35
N ASN A 66 15.12 -26.09 -29.00
CA ASN A 66 13.75 -26.28 -28.51
C ASN A 66 13.63 -26.28 -26.97
N THR A 67 14.73 -26.18 -26.21
CA THR A 67 14.70 -26.20 -24.72
C THR A 67 13.80 -25.11 -24.14
N SER A 68 13.76 -23.93 -24.76
CA SER A 68 12.90 -22.83 -24.32
C SER A 68 11.41 -23.09 -24.47
N LEU A 69 10.98 -23.81 -25.52
CA LEU A 69 9.58 -24.18 -25.72
C LEU A 69 9.15 -25.32 -24.79
N ILE A 70 10.08 -26.24 -24.49
CA ILE A 70 9.83 -27.37 -23.59
C ILE A 70 9.51 -26.86 -22.18
N ILE A 71 10.31 -25.92 -21.64
CA ILE A 71 10.08 -25.36 -20.31
C ILE A 71 8.76 -24.58 -20.25
N LEU A 72 8.44 -23.79 -21.29
CA LEU A 72 7.18 -23.04 -21.32
C LEU A 72 5.97 -23.99 -21.29
N HIS A 73 5.98 -25.03 -22.11
CA HIS A 73 4.91 -26.03 -22.14
C HIS A 73 4.80 -26.79 -20.81
N GLN A 74 5.94 -27.10 -20.18
CA GLN A 74 5.96 -27.69 -18.83
C GLN A 74 5.25 -26.80 -17.81
N LEU A 75 5.54 -25.50 -17.78
CA LEU A 75 4.90 -24.57 -16.84
C LEU A 75 3.39 -24.43 -17.11
N GLU A 76 2.99 -24.41 -18.38
CA GLU A 76 1.57 -24.41 -18.77
C GLU A 76 0.85 -25.70 -18.34
N ASP A 77 1.49 -26.86 -18.48
CA ASP A 77 0.92 -28.13 -18.08
C ASP A 77 0.82 -28.25 -16.55
N LYS A 78 1.81 -27.74 -15.80
CA LYS A 78 1.73 -27.58 -14.34
C LYS A 78 0.56 -26.69 -13.93
N MET A 79 0.35 -25.56 -14.63
CA MET A 79 -0.81 -24.68 -14.39
C MET A 79 -2.15 -25.39 -14.65
N LYS A 80 -2.25 -26.16 -15.74
CA LYS A 80 -3.47 -26.96 -16.03
C LYS A 80 -3.69 -28.03 -14.98
N ALA A 81 -2.64 -28.74 -14.57
CA ALA A 81 -2.73 -29.76 -13.55
C ALA A 81 -3.18 -29.16 -12.20
N HIS A 82 -2.65 -27.98 -11.84
CA HIS A 82 -3.10 -27.25 -10.64
C HIS A 82 -4.58 -26.86 -10.76
N SER A 83 -5.05 -26.44 -11.94
CA SER A 83 -6.47 -26.17 -12.15
C SER A 83 -7.34 -27.42 -11.98
N PHE A 84 -6.90 -28.59 -12.46
CA PHE A 84 -7.62 -29.84 -12.24
C PHE A 84 -7.61 -30.29 -10.78
N LEU A 85 -6.53 -30.03 -10.05
CA LEU A 85 -6.47 -30.27 -8.61
C LEU A 85 -7.50 -29.39 -7.89
N MET A 86 -7.60 -28.11 -8.25
CA MET A 86 -8.62 -27.21 -7.69
C MET A 86 -10.04 -27.66 -8.04
N ASP A 87 -10.31 -28.06 -9.29
CA ASP A 87 -11.61 -28.57 -9.69
C ASP A 87 -11.99 -29.84 -8.91
N PHE A 88 -11.03 -30.73 -8.67
CA PHE A 88 -11.20 -31.92 -7.84
C PHE A 88 -11.56 -31.56 -6.39
N ILE A 89 -10.82 -30.64 -5.76
CA ILE A 89 -11.04 -30.20 -4.38
C ILE A 89 -12.46 -29.59 -4.22
N HIS A 90 -12.92 -28.83 -5.22
CA HIS A 90 -14.28 -28.27 -5.21
C HIS A 90 -15.35 -29.32 -5.43
N GLN A 91 -15.21 -30.19 -6.44
CA GLN A 91 -16.22 -31.19 -6.80
C GLN A 91 -16.41 -32.27 -5.73
N VAL A 92 -15.35 -32.62 -4.99
CA VAL A 92 -15.42 -33.58 -3.89
C VAL A 92 -15.86 -32.91 -2.57
N GLY A 93 -15.98 -31.58 -2.53
CA GLY A 93 -16.41 -30.85 -1.33
C GLY A 93 -15.33 -30.69 -0.26
N LEU A 94 -14.07 -30.99 -0.59
CA LEU A 94 -12.93 -30.85 0.34
C LEU A 94 -12.61 -29.39 0.67
N PHE A 95 -12.96 -28.45 -0.20
CA PHE A 95 -12.66 -27.03 -0.03
C PHE A 95 -13.20 -26.43 1.29
N GLY A 96 -14.39 -26.86 1.70
CA GLY A 96 -15.04 -26.42 2.95
C GLY A 96 -14.33 -26.92 4.22
N ARG A 97 -13.48 -27.94 4.09
CA ARG A 97 -12.77 -28.58 5.22
C ARG A 97 -11.33 -28.09 5.39
N LEU A 98 -10.78 -27.41 4.40
CA LEU A 98 -9.42 -26.87 4.48
C LEU A 98 -9.30 -25.84 5.62
N GLY A 99 -8.34 -26.03 6.50
CA GLY A 99 -8.08 -25.17 7.64
C GLY A 99 -6.88 -24.27 7.37
N THR A 100 -5.84 -24.46 8.18
CA THR A 100 -4.64 -23.63 8.18
C THR A 100 -3.39 -24.50 8.20
N PHE A 101 -2.40 -24.12 7.41
CA PHE A 101 -1.10 -24.77 7.35
C PHE A 101 0.01 -23.77 7.67
N ALA A 102 1.09 -24.23 8.31
CA ALA A 102 2.23 -23.38 8.63
C ALA A 102 3.09 -23.13 7.39
N VAL A 103 3.12 -21.88 6.91
CA VAL A 103 3.92 -21.44 5.76
C VAL A 103 4.89 -20.37 6.24
N ARG A 104 6.19 -20.56 5.99
CA ARG A 104 7.26 -19.64 6.45
C ARG A 104 7.23 -19.38 7.98
N GLY A 105 6.83 -20.38 8.77
CA GLY A 105 6.74 -20.30 10.22
C GLY A 105 5.50 -19.58 10.78
N MET A 106 4.58 -19.15 9.92
CA MET A 106 3.32 -18.50 10.30
C MET A 106 2.12 -19.32 9.82
N PRO A 107 1.00 -19.37 10.58
CA PRO A 107 -0.21 -20.02 10.12
C PRO A 107 -0.82 -19.26 8.95
N MET A 108 -1.18 -19.97 7.88
CA MET A 108 -1.80 -19.43 6.68
C MET A 108 -2.94 -20.35 6.26
N ALA A 109 -4.05 -19.81 5.77
CA ALA A 109 -5.14 -20.64 5.25
C ALA A 109 -4.64 -21.48 4.06
N THR A 110 -4.85 -22.79 4.08
CA THR A 110 -4.34 -23.72 3.06
C THR A 110 -4.81 -23.34 1.65
N ARG A 111 -6.05 -22.86 1.52
CA ARG A 111 -6.62 -22.35 0.25
C ARG A 111 -5.81 -21.18 -0.34
N LEU A 112 -5.25 -20.32 0.50
CA LEU A 112 -4.46 -19.17 0.06
C LEU A 112 -3.05 -19.59 -0.36
N LEU A 113 -2.50 -20.66 0.25
CA LEU A 113 -1.26 -21.27 -0.20
C LEU A 113 -1.41 -21.90 -1.60
N LEU A 114 -2.52 -22.58 -1.88
CA LEU A 114 -2.84 -23.08 -3.23
C LEU A 114 -2.93 -21.92 -4.24
N CYS A 115 -3.51 -20.79 -3.85
CA CYS A 115 -3.49 -19.59 -4.68
C CYS A 115 -2.07 -19.09 -4.91
N GLU A 116 -1.22 -19.03 -3.88
CA GLU A 116 0.19 -18.63 -3.98
C GLU A 116 0.97 -19.52 -4.96
N HIS A 117 0.77 -20.83 -4.95
CA HIS A 117 1.41 -21.74 -5.90
C HIS A 117 1.02 -21.43 -7.35
N ALA A 118 -0.26 -21.18 -7.60
CA ALA A 118 -0.72 -20.80 -8.93
C ALA A 118 -0.22 -19.42 -9.36
N GLU A 119 -0.11 -18.47 -8.43
CA GLU A 119 0.51 -17.17 -8.68
C GLU A 119 1.99 -17.31 -9.06
N LYS A 120 2.74 -18.16 -8.34
CA LYS A 120 4.15 -18.45 -8.66
C LYS A 120 4.31 -19.11 -10.02
N LEU A 121 3.42 -20.04 -10.40
CA LEU A 121 3.38 -20.61 -11.76
C LEU A 121 3.12 -19.52 -12.81
N SER A 122 2.19 -18.60 -12.57
CA SER A 122 1.92 -17.49 -13.49
C SER A 122 3.12 -16.56 -13.61
N ALA A 123 3.80 -16.25 -12.51
CA ALA A 123 5.01 -15.44 -12.50
C ALA A 123 6.19 -16.15 -13.21
N ALA A 124 6.34 -17.46 -13.02
CA ALA A 124 7.36 -18.26 -13.68
C ALA A 124 7.19 -18.30 -15.21
N ILE A 125 5.95 -18.37 -15.71
CA ILE A 125 5.66 -18.28 -17.15
C ILE A 125 6.13 -16.95 -17.73
N VAL A 126 5.87 -15.83 -17.03
CA VAL A 126 6.34 -14.50 -17.44
C VAL A 126 7.87 -14.43 -17.42
N LEU A 127 8.50 -14.92 -16.35
CA LEU A 127 9.96 -15.01 -16.25
C LEU A 127 10.58 -15.81 -17.39
N LYS A 128 9.95 -16.93 -17.78
CA LYS A 128 10.42 -17.75 -18.91
C LYS A 128 10.30 -17.03 -20.25
N ASN A 129 9.26 -16.23 -20.44
CA ASN A 129 9.12 -15.40 -21.64
C ASN A 129 10.24 -14.35 -21.72
N TYR A 130 10.63 -13.76 -20.58
CA TYR A 130 11.80 -12.88 -20.53
C TYR A 130 13.11 -13.61 -20.76
N HIS A 131 13.26 -14.84 -20.27
CA HIS A 131 14.44 -15.67 -20.51
C HIS A 131 14.71 -15.90 -22.00
N SER A 132 13.67 -15.97 -22.83
CA SER A 132 13.82 -16.08 -24.30
C SER A 132 14.41 -14.84 -24.97
N ARG A 133 14.28 -13.67 -24.34
CA ARG A 133 14.74 -12.37 -24.86
C ARG A 133 16.02 -11.87 -24.21
N LEU A 134 16.20 -12.17 -22.92
CA LEU A 134 17.24 -11.66 -22.03
C LEU A 134 17.99 -12.83 -21.37
N SER A 135 18.48 -13.76 -22.18
CA SER A 135 19.08 -15.02 -21.71
C SER A 135 20.25 -14.79 -20.77
N ASP A 136 21.12 -13.84 -21.08
CA ASP A 136 22.41 -13.69 -20.39
C ASP A 136 22.22 -13.13 -18.97
N LEU A 137 21.37 -12.11 -18.84
CA LEU A 137 20.95 -11.52 -17.57
C LEU A 137 20.30 -12.59 -16.66
N LEU A 138 19.32 -13.32 -17.21
CA LEU A 138 18.55 -14.28 -16.43
C LEU A 138 19.34 -15.55 -16.10
N ASN A 139 20.18 -16.06 -17.00
CA ASN A 139 21.06 -17.19 -16.69
C ASN A 139 22.02 -16.85 -15.55
N THR A 140 22.54 -15.63 -15.52
CA THR A 140 23.42 -15.18 -14.43
C THR A 140 22.67 -15.12 -13.10
N ALA A 141 21.48 -14.51 -13.08
CA ALA A 141 20.64 -14.46 -11.88
C ALA A 141 20.20 -15.85 -11.40
N ILE A 142 19.86 -16.76 -12.32
CA ILE A 142 19.51 -18.15 -12.02
C ILE A 142 20.70 -18.90 -11.42
N MET A 143 21.91 -18.72 -11.96
CA MET A 143 23.12 -19.33 -11.40
C MET A 143 23.39 -18.86 -9.97
N ILE A 144 23.23 -17.56 -9.69
CA ILE A 144 23.35 -17.01 -8.33
C ILE A 144 22.31 -17.66 -7.41
N ALA A 145 21.06 -17.80 -7.87
CA ALA A 145 19.98 -18.43 -7.11
C ALA A 145 20.28 -19.91 -6.80
N LEU A 146 20.74 -20.69 -7.79
CA LEU A 146 21.08 -22.10 -7.60
C LEU A 146 22.27 -22.30 -6.68
N ASN A 147 23.29 -21.44 -6.78
CA ASN A 147 24.44 -21.47 -5.88
C ASN A 147 24.03 -21.18 -4.42
N LYS A 148 23.10 -20.23 -4.19
CA LYS A 148 22.55 -19.96 -2.85
C LYS A 148 21.75 -21.14 -2.27
N ARG A 149 21.22 -22.00 -3.14
CA ARG A 149 20.47 -23.21 -2.75
C ARG A 149 21.35 -24.44 -2.58
N ASP A 150 22.66 -24.32 -2.83
CA ASP A 150 23.60 -25.46 -2.88
C ASP A 150 23.11 -26.58 -3.81
N CYS A 151 22.46 -26.23 -4.93
CA CYS A 151 21.97 -27.21 -5.89
C CYS A 151 23.04 -27.59 -6.91
N GLU A 152 23.36 -28.88 -6.99
CA GLU A 152 24.21 -29.41 -8.06
C GLU A 152 23.43 -29.48 -9.38
N ILE A 153 24.06 -29.00 -10.46
CA ILE A 153 23.45 -28.99 -11.79
C ILE A 153 23.93 -30.25 -12.52
N PRO A 154 23.02 -31.17 -12.89
CA PRO A 154 23.38 -32.35 -13.67
C PRO A 154 23.99 -31.96 -15.02
N SER A 155 24.99 -32.72 -15.49
CA SER A 155 25.73 -32.42 -16.73
C SER A 155 24.86 -32.43 -18.00
N ASN A 156 23.71 -33.10 -17.95
CA ASN A 156 22.73 -33.21 -19.05
C ASN A 156 21.68 -32.09 -19.05
N LEU A 157 21.63 -31.22 -18.03
CA LEU A 157 20.60 -30.20 -17.86
C LEU A 157 21.19 -28.79 -17.81
N THR A 158 20.39 -27.80 -18.18
CA THR A 158 20.76 -26.39 -18.03
C THR A 158 20.37 -25.87 -16.65
N PRO A 159 21.04 -24.82 -16.14
CA PRO A 159 20.64 -24.16 -14.89
C PRO A 159 19.15 -23.73 -14.90
N ALA A 160 18.66 -23.27 -16.05
CA ALA A 160 17.27 -22.90 -16.22
C ALA A 160 16.31 -24.10 -16.05
N ASP A 161 16.68 -25.29 -16.54
CA ASP A 161 15.85 -26.50 -16.39
C ASP A 161 15.67 -26.85 -14.90
N VAL A 162 16.75 -26.76 -14.09
CA VAL A 162 16.71 -27.03 -12.65
C VAL A 162 15.92 -25.95 -11.90
N PHE A 163 16.09 -24.68 -12.27
CA PHE A 163 15.39 -23.59 -11.62
C PHE A 163 13.88 -23.59 -11.90
N PHE A 164 13.45 -23.77 -13.15
CA PHE A 164 12.03 -23.84 -13.51
C PHE A 164 11.35 -25.16 -13.13
N ARG A 165 12.12 -26.16 -12.65
CA ARG A 165 11.55 -27.31 -11.96
C ARG A 165 10.90 -26.86 -10.65
N GLU A 166 11.64 -26.16 -9.80
CA GLU A 166 11.22 -25.74 -8.45
C GLU A 166 10.52 -24.38 -8.46
N VAL A 167 9.30 -24.36 -9.00
CA VAL A 167 8.52 -23.13 -9.11
C VAL A 167 8.07 -22.61 -7.73
N SER A 168 8.00 -23.49 -6.72
CA SER A 168 7.72 -23.08 -5.34
C SER A 168 8.69 -22.04 -4.79
N GLN A 169 9.92 -21.97 -5.31
CA GLN A 169 10.97 -21.04 -4.90
C GLN A 169 11.29 -19.97 -5.95
N VAL A 170 10.42 -19.75 -6.94
CA VAL A 170 10.68 -18.79 -8.04
C VAL A 170 10.99 -17.37 -7.52
N ASP A 171 10.50 -17.01 -6.34
CA ASP A 171 10.70 -15.71 -5.70
C ASP A 171 12.17 -15.38 -5.39
N THR A 172 13.05 -16.38 -5.23
CA THR A 172 14.48 -16.11 -4.92
C THR A 172 15.20 -15.41 -6.07
N VAL A 173 14.70 -15.51 -7.30
CA VAL A 173 15.30 -14.84 -8.47
C VAL A 173 15.23 -13.32 -8.33
N CYS A 174 14.22 -12.78 -7.64
CA CYS A 174 14.04 -11.35 -7.47
C CYS A 174 15.20 -10.71 -6.72
N GLU A 175 15.67 -11.36 -5.64
CA GLU A 175 16.88 -10.91 -4.92
C GLU A 175 18.13 -11.05 -5.80
N CYS A 176 18.27 -12.16 -6.52
CA CYS A 176 19.46 -12.43 -7.34
C CYS A 176 19.58 -11.46 -8.52
N LEU A 177 18.46 -11.04 -9.12
CA LEU A 177 18.43 -10.01 -10.16
C LEU A 177 18.96 -8.67 -9.65
N LEU A 178 18.57 -8.26 -8.44
CA LEU A 178 19.06 -7.03 -7.82
C LEU A 178 20.54 -7.09 -7.46
N GLU A 179 21.01 -8.23 -6.94
CA GLU A 179 22.44 -8.41 -6.65
C GLU A 179 23.30 -8.27 -7.91
N HIS A 180 22.84 -8.86 -9.03
CA HIS A 180 23.50 -8.72 -10.30
C HIS A 180 23.46 -7.28 -10.83
N GLU A 181 22.31 -6.61 -10.75
CA GLU A 181 22.17 -5.19 -11.10
C GLU A 181 23.14 -4.31 -10.32
N GLU A 182 23.20 -4.47 -8.99
CA GLU A 182 24.11 -3.72 -8.13
C GLU A 182 25.59 -3.97 -8.48
N GLN A 183 25.91 -5.19 -8.91
CA GLN A 183 27.28 -5.54 -9.31
C GLN A 183 27.65 -4.88 -10.63
N VAL A 184 26.76 -4.92 -11.62
CA VAL A 184 26.92 -4.21 -12.90
C VAL A 184 27.04 -2.70 -12.68
N LEU A 185 26.23 -2.11 -11.80
CA LEU A 185 26.30 -0.68 -11.48
C LEU A 185 27.60 -0.27 -10.78
N LYS A 186 28.29 -1.20 -10.09
CA LYS A 186 29.59 -0.95 -9.45
C LYS A 186 30.75 -1.10 -10.43
N ASP A 187 30.66 -2.08 -11.33
CA ASP A 187 31.75 -2.48 -12.22
C ASP A 187 31.78 -1.64 -13.51
N THR A 188 30.62 -1.16 -13.96
CA THR A 188 30.47 -0.44 -15.24
C THR A 188 30.70 1.07 -15.07
N SER A 189 31.49 1.68 -15.95
CA SER A 189 31.65 3.14 -15.99
C SER A 189 30.35 3.81 -16.45
N LEU A 190 30.01 4.93 -15.82
CA LEU A 190 28.75 5.67 -16.01
C LEU A 190 28.57 6.27 -17.43
N GLU A 191 29.57 6.14 -18.30
CA GLU A 191 29.55 6.61 -19.69
C GLU A 191 28.95 5.59 -20.68
N SER A 192 28.76 4.34 -20.26
CA SER A 192 28.12 3.30 -21.08
C SER A 192 26.59 3.36 -21.00
N VAL A 193 25.88 2.87 -22.03
CA VAL A 193 24.40 2.75 -22.01
C VAL A 193 23.95 1.42 -21.37
N GLU A 194 24.88 0.48 -21.20
CA GLU A 194 24.63 -0.89 -20.75
C GLU A 194 24.03 -0.95 -19.35
N TRP A 195 24.44 -0.06 -18.44
CA TRP A 195 23.88 0.00 -17.09
C TRP A 195 22.38 0.34 -17.11
N ALA A 196 21.95 1.23 -18.01
CA ALA A 196 20.56 1.66 -18.11
C ALA A 196 19.66 0.52 -18.62
N GLU A 197 20.16 -0.25 -19.58
CA GLU A 197 19.45 -1.41 -20.11
C GLU A 197 19.25 -2.48 -19.05
N VAL A 198 20.28 -2.79 -18.25
CA VAL A 198 20.17 -3.77 -17.15
C VAL A 198 19.13 -3.33 -16.12
N VAL A 199 19.15 -2.08 -15.67
CA VAL A 199 18.17 -1.54 -14.70
C VAL A 199 16.74 -1.61 -15.25
N ILE A 200 16.52 -1.18 -16.50
CA ILE A 200 15.20 -1.24 -17.15
C ILE A 200 14.71 -2.69 -17.25
N ASN A 201 15.61 -3.61 -17.62
CA ASN A 201 15.29 -5.02 -17.78
C ASN A 201 14.92 -5.67 -16.44
N VAL A 202 15.71 -5.43 -15.38
CA VAL A 202 15.42 -5.94 -14.04
C VAL A 202 14.10 -5.38 -13.53
N ASN A 203 13.88 -4.07 -13.65
CA ASN A 203 12.61 -3.44 -13.30
C ASN A 203 11.42 -4.03 -14.05
N SER A 204 11.57 -4.28 -15.36
CA SER A 204 10.50 -4.88 -16.18
C SER A 204 10.18 -6.30 -15.74
N ILE A 205 11.20 -7.12 -15.48
CA ILE A 205 11.03 -8.50 -15.00
C ILE A 205 10.32 -8.51 -13.65
N LEU A 206 10.79 -7.71 -12.67
CA LEU A 206 10.18 -7.62 -11.35
C LEU A 206 8.73 -7.12 -11.44
N LYS A 207 8.49 -6.05 -12.19
CA LYS A 207 7.15 -5.47 -12.42
C LYS A 207 6.21 -6.53 -12.98
N ASP A 208 6.56 -7.16 -14.10
CA ASP A 208 5.65 -8.03 -14.84
C ASP A 208 5.42 -9.35 -14.11
N MET A 209 6.42 -9.90 -13.39
CA MET A 209 6.24 -11.06 -12.53
C MET A 209 5.24 -10.79 -11.40
N LEU A 210 5.41 -9.67 -10.68
CA LEU A 210 4.54 -9.31 -9.56
C LEU A 210 3.14 -8.93 -10.03
N GLN A 211 3.03 -8.24 -11.17
CA GLN A 211 1.73 -7.91 -11.78
C GLN A 211 1.00 -9.16 -12.26
N ALA A 212 1.69 -10.15 -12.83
CA ALA A 212 1.07 -11.41 -13.24
C ALA A 212 0.49 -12.18 -12.04
N ALA A 213 1.23 -12.22 -10.92
CA ALA A 213 0.75 -12.81 -9.67
C ALA A 213 -0.50 -12.08 -9.14
N SER A 214 -0.44 -10.75 -9.06
CA SER A 214 -1.56 -9.93 -8.60
C SER A 214 -2.80 -10.06 -9.51
N HIS A 215 -2.60 -10.07 -10.83
CA HIS A 215 -3.68 -10.24 -11.79
C HIS A 215 -4.34 -11.61 -11.69
N TYR A 216 -3.56 -12.67 -11.51
CA TYR A 216 -4.08 -14.01 -11.28
C TYR A 216 -4.96 -14.05 -10.02
N ARG A 217 -4.46 -13.49 -8.91
CA ARG A 217 -5.20 -13.40 -7.64
C ARG A 217 -6.53 -12.67 -7.79
N GLN A 218 -6.55 -11.54 -8.51
CA GLN A 218 -7.75 -10.74 -8.72
C GLN A 218 -8.77 -11.48 -9.60
N ASN A 219 -8.33 -12.06 -10.71
CA ASN A 219 -9.22 -12.75 -11.65
C ASN A 219 -9.81 -14.05 -11.07
N ARG A 220 -9.04 -14.78 -10.27
CA ARG A 220 -9.44 -16.08 -9.71
C ARG A 220 -9.80 -16.03 -8.23
N ASN A 221 -10.02 -14.83 -7.67
CA ASN A 221 -10.39 -14.65 -6.27
C ASN A 221 -11.60 -15.50 -5.86
N SER A 222 -12.61 -15.63 -6.74
CA SER A 222 -13.80 -16.44 -6.47
C SER A 222 -13.50 -17.93 -6.25
N LEU A 223 -12.48 -18.49 -6.91
CA LEU A 223 -12.10 -19.90 -6.80
C LEU A 223 -11.38 -20.22 -5.49
N TYR A 224 -10.86 -19.22 -4.79
CA TYR A 224 -10.11 -19.41 -3.54
C TYR A 224 -10.81 -18.74 -2.34
N ARG A 225 -12.00 -18.16 -2.56
CA ARG A 225 -12.83 -17.54 -1.53
C ARG A 225 -13.80 -18.57 -0.97
N ARG A 226 -13.89 -18.64 0.36
CA ARG A 226 -14.92 -19.44 1.04
C ARG A 226 -16.24 -18.66 1.10
N GLU A 227 -17.36 -19.37 0.95
CA GLU A 227 -18.72 -18.80 1.04
C GLU A 227 -19.10 -18.45 2.48
N GLU A 228 -18.63 -19.21 3.48
CA GLU A 228 -18.82 -18.95 4.90
C GLU A 228 -17.48 -18.60 5.58
N PRO A 229 -17.30 -17.38 6.12
CA PRO A 229 -16.09 -17.02 6.84
C PRO A 229 -16.01 -17.77 8.18
N LEU A 230 -14.84 -18.32 8.49
CA LEU A 230 -14.54 -18.76 9.87
C LEU A 230 -14.46 -17.53 10.78
N GLU A 231 -14.82 -17.69 12.05
CA GLU A 231 -14.85 -16.58 13.03
C GLU A 231 -13.47 -15.93 13.25
N GLN A 232 -12.36 -16.66 13.01
CA GLN A 232 -10.99 -16.12 13.03
C GLN A 232 -10.13 -16.79 11.95
N GLU A 233 -9.84 -16.07 10.86
CA GLU A 233 -8.78 -16.46 9.91
C GLU A 233 -7.43 -15.86 10.35
N PRO A 234 -6.30 -16.58 10.17
CA PRO A 234 -4.98 -16.05 10.48
C PRO A 234 -4.58 -14.90 9.54
N GLU A 235 -3.59 -14.13 9.97
CA GLU A 235 -2.99 -13.05 9.16
C GLU A 235 -2.52 -13.58 7.80
N TYR A 236 -3.00 -12.95 6.72
CA TYR A 236 -2.62 -13.31 5.37
C TYR A 236 -1.53 -12.38 4.84
N ILE A 237 -0.34 -12.96 4.63
CA ILE A 237 0.79 -12.29 3.98
C ILE A 237 1.06 -13.00 2.66
N PRO A 238 0.70 -12.38 1.51
CA PRO A 238 1.00 -12.97 0.21
C PRO A 238 2.52 -13.01 -0.02
N TRP A 239 2.98 -13.94 -0.86
CA TRP A 239 4.41 -14.01 -1.21
C TRP A 239 4.95 -12.72 -1.84
N THR A 240 4.11 -12.00 -2.59
CA THR A 240 4.44 -10.69 -3.17
C THR A 240 4.66 -9.59 -2.11
N ALA A 241 4.30 -9.84 -0.86
CA ALA A 241 4.43 -8.92 0.28
C ALA A 241 5.29 -9.49 1.42
N THR A 242 6.08 -10.53 1.17
CA THR A 242 6.96 -11.10 2.20
C THR A 242 7.98 -10.07 2.68
N SER A 243 8.12 -9.98 4.01
CA SER A 243 9.16 -9.21 4.70
C SER A 243 10.39 -10.08 4.98
N GLY A 244 11.54 -9.45 5.25
CA GLY A 244 12.81 -10.14 5.54
C GLY A 244 13.91 -9.82 4.52
N PRO A 245 15.16 -10.29 4.74
CA PRO A 245 16.30 -9.91 3.90
C PRO A 245 16.12 -10.28 2.42
N SER A 246 15.59 -11.47 2.14
CA SER A 246 15.26 -11.95 0.78
C SER A 246 13.78 -11.74 0.41
N GLY A 247 13.02 -10.99 1.22
CA GLY A 247 11.60 -10.76 0.99
C GLY A 247 11.34 -9.74 -0.12
N ILE A 248 10.26 -9.94 -0.88
CA ILE A 248 9.87 -9.05 -1.99
C ILE A 248 9.72 -7.58 -1.58
N ARG A 249 9.25 -7.29 -0.36
CA ARG A 249 9.17 -5.90 0.14
C ARG A 249 10.54 -5.23 0.20
N THR A 250 11.54 -5.95 0.71
CA THR A 250 12.92 -5.48 0.81
C THR A 250 13.56 -5.33 -0.57
N VAL A 251 13.27 -6.24 -1.50
CA VAL A 251 13.66 -6.13 -2.91
C VAL A 251 13.12 -4.84 -3.53
N ILE A 252 11.82 -4.54 -3.38
CA ILE A 252 11.22 -3.33 -3.93
C ILE A 252 11.80 -2.05 -3.27
N GLU A 253 11.99 -2.05 -1.95
CA GLU A 253 12.59 -0.90 -1.24
C GLU A 253 14.05 -0.65 -1.68
N ARG A 254 14.85 -1.72 -1.83
CA ARG A 254 16.21 -1.62 -2.37
C ARG A 254 16.19 -1.05 -3.78
N GLN A 255 15.30 -1.56 -4.64
CA GLN A 255 15.22 -1.12 -6.01
C GLN A 255 14.76 0.33 -6.15
N HIS A 256 13.80 0.75 -5.32
CA HIS A 256 13.42 2.15 -5.20
C HIS A 256 14.60 3.04 -4.84
N GLY A 257 15.42 2.61 -3.86
CA GLY A 257 16.65 3.30 -3.48
C GLY A 257 17.68 3.39 -4.61
N ILE A 258 17.93 2.30 -5.32
CA ILE A 258 18.88 2.23 -6.45
C ILE A 258 18.43 3.16 -7.57
N VAL A 259 17.16 3.03 -8.01
CA VAL A 259 16.61 3.81 -9.11
C VAL A 259 16.68 5.30 -8.79
N LEU A 260 16.28 5.73 -7.60
CA LEU A 260 16.23 7.16 -7.28
C LEU A 260 17.58 7.79 -6.95
N LYS A 261 18.48 7.07 -6.27
CA LYS A 261 19.76 7.64 -5.80
C LYS A 261 20.89 7.49 -6.81
N VAL A 262 20.95 6.37 -7.51
CA VAL A 262 22.08 6.04 -8.40
C VAL A 262 21.73 6.37 -9.83
N VAL A 263 20.57 5.91 -10.30
CA VAL A 263 20.19 5.93 -11.70
C VAL A 263 19.52 7.25 -12.13
N TYR A 264 18.54 7.75 -11.37
CA TYR A 264 17.74 8.93 -11.73
C TYR A 264 18.57 10.20 -11.99
N PRO A 265 19.64 10.51 -11.21
CA PRO A 265 20.49 11.67 -11.48
C PRO A 265 21.20 11.60 -12.83
N GLN A 266 21.52 10.39 -13.29
CA GLN A 266 22.31 10.12 -14.49
C GLN A 266 21.42 9.93 -15.74
N ALA A 267 20.17 9.56 -15.52
CA ALA A 267 19.19 9.31 -16.58
C ALA A 267 18.77 10.58 -17.33
N ASP A 268 18.53 10.45 -18.64
CA ASP A 268 17.93 11.48 -19.48
C ASP A 268 16.40 11.56 -19.26
N SER A 269 15.73 12.51 -19.91
CA SER A 269 14.29 12.73 -19.72
C SER A 269 13.43 11.54 -20.14
N ASN A 270 13.81 10.82 -21.21
CA ASN A 270 13.07 9.66 -21.69
C ASN A 270 13.24 8.47 -20.75
N LEU A 271 14.48 8.16 -20.35
CA LEU A 271 14.76 7.09 -19.39
C LEU A 271 14.08 7.35 -18.04
N ARG A 272 14.08 8.61 -17.56
CA ARG A 272 13.37 8.98 -16.32
C ARG A 272 11.88 8.67 -16.37
N ASN A 273 11.22 8.87 -17.51
CA ASN A 273 9.81 8.53 -17.65
C ASN A 273 9.57 7.02 -17.57
N ILE A 274 10.38 6.23 -18.29
CA ILE A 274 10.29 4.77 -18.29
C ILE A 274 10.53 4.21 -16.88
N LEU A 275 11.60 4.68 -16.22
CA LEU A 275 11.94 4.25 -14.86
C LEU A 275 10.89 4.67 -13.84
N THR A 276 10.30 5.85 -13.99
CA THR A 276 9.22 6.30 -13.09
C THR A 276 7.99 5.44 -13.26
N GLU A 277 7.59 5.10 -14.49
CA GLU A 277 6.46 4.20 -14.74
C GLU A 277 6.69 2.83 -14.10
N GLN A 278 7.89 2.25 -14.30
CA GLN A 278 8.26 0.97 -13.70
C GLN A 278 8.26 1.04 -12.18
N LEU A 279 8.85 2.09 -11.61
CA LEU A 279 8.93 2.29 -10.17
C LEU A 279 7.53 2.46 -9.56
N VAL A 280 6.64 3.20 -10.20
CA VAL A 280 5.24 3.36 -9.78
C VAL A 280 4.53 2.01 -9.74
N ALA A 281 4.74 1.14 -10.72
CA ALA A 281 4.16 -0.19 -10.72
C ALA A 281 4.70 -1.08 -9.59
N LEU A 282 5.99 -0.98 -9.26
CA LEU A 282 6.58 -1.69 -8.12
C LEU A 282 6.06 -1.15 -6.77
N ILE A 283 5.96 0.17 -6.61
CA ILE A 283 5.35 0.80 -5.43
C ILE A 283 3.88 0.37 -5.30
N ASP A 284 3.15 0.28 -6.41
CA ASP A 284 1.78 -0.19 -6.40
C ASP A 284 1.66 -1.62 -5.86
N CYS A 285 2.52 -2.53 -6.33
CA CYS A 285 2.56 -3.91 -5.81
C CYS A 285 2.91 -3.96 -4.32
N PHE A 286 3.85 -3.11 -3.89
CA PHE A 286 4.28 -3.03 -2.49
C PHE A 286 3.14 -2.58 -1.57
N LEU A 287 2.45 -1.50 -1.92
CA LEU A 287 1.36 -0.93 -1.12
C LEU A 287 0.12 -1.83 -1.14
N ASP A 288 -0.22 -2.46 -2.26
CA ASP A 288 -1.33 -3.44 -2.34
C ASP A 288 -1.09 -4.65 -1.42
N GLY A 289 0.18 -5.03 -1.23
CA GLY A 289 0.59 -6.04 -0.25
C GLY A 289 0.23 -5.67 1.18
N TYR A 290 0.49 -4.42 1.61
CA TYR A 290 0.07 -3.92 2.93
C TYR A 290 -1.45 -3.85 3.07
N VAL A 291 -2.15 -3.36 2.04
CA VAL A 291 -3.61 -3.29 2.05
C VAL A 291 -4.23 -4.69 2.19
N SER A 292 -3.66 -5.70 1.51
CA SER A 292 -4.11 -7.09 1.63
C SER A 292 -3.91 -7.64 3.06
N GLN A 293 -2.77 -7.32 3.68
CA GLN A 293 -2.45 -7.73 5.05
C GLN A 293 -3.36 -7.03 6.08
N LEU A 294 -3.56 -5.71 5.97
CA LEU A 294 -4.46 -4.95 6.83
C LEU A 294 -5.91 -5.45 6.74
N LYS A 295 -6.41 -5.75 5.53
CA LYS A 295 -7.74 -6.35 5.33
C LYS A 295 -7.89 -7.73 5.98
N SER A 296 -6.80 -8.47 6.14
CA SER A 296 -6.82 -9.77 6.84
C SER A 296 -6.87 -9.59 8.36
N LEU A 297 -6.12 -8.60 8.88
CA LEU A 297 -6.07 -8.30 10.31
C LEU A 297 -7.37 -7.64 10.82
N ASP A 298 -8.00 -6.79 10.00
CA ASP A 298 -9.32 -6.22 10.29
C ASP A 298 -10.38 -7.30 10.52
N ARG A 299 -10.23 -8.46 9.86
CA ARG A 299 -11.11 -9.63 10.04
C ARG A 299 -10.74 -10.49 11.24
N SER A 300 -9.45 -10.58 11.59
CA SER A 300 -8.99 -11.42 12.70
C SER A 300 -9.26 -10.81 14.07
N GLY A 301 -9.47 -9.49 14.14
CA GLY A 301 -9.77 -8.75 15.37
C GLY A 301 -8.54 -8.41 16.22
N ASP A 302 -7.33 -8.61 15.71
CA ASP A 302 -6.08 -8.25 16.40
C ASP A 302 -5.75 -6.75 16.20
N GLN A 303 -6.35 -5.92 17.05
CA GLN A 303 -6.26 -4.46 16.94
C GLN A 303 -4.84 -3.93 17.22
N GLU A 304 -4.05 -4.57 18.10
CA GLU A 304 -2.69 -4.11 18.41
C GLU A 304 -1.75 -4.33 17.23
N ARG A 305 -1.85 -5.52 16.60
CA ARG A 305 -1.10 -5.83 15.39
C ARG A 305 -1.53 -4.96 14.23
N TYR A 306 -2.84 -4.74 14.07
CA TYR A 306 -3.39 -3.85 13.05
C TYR A 306 -2.82 -2.43 13.18
N ASN A 307 -2.91 -1.82 14.37
CA ASN A 307 -2.43 -0.45 14.61
C ASN A 307 -0.92 -0.33 14.35
N SER A 308 -0.14 -1.33 14.76
CA SER A 308 1.32 -1.35 14.54
C SER A 308 1.66 -1.41 13.05
N LEU A 309 0.97 -2.27 12.29
CA LEU A 309 1.15 -2.41 10.85
C LEU A 309 0.64 -1.18 10.08
N GLU A 310 -0.46 -0.56 10.52
CA GLU A 310 -1.00 0.66 9.94
C GLU A 310 0.01 1.82 10.07
N MET A 311 0.64 1.97 11.23
CA MET A 311 1.69 2.98 11.43
C MET A 311 2.91 2.73 10.52
N GLU A 312 3.36 1.49 10.40
CA GLU A 312 4.44 1.12 9.47
C GLU A 312 4.05 1.41 8.02
N TYR A 313 2.83 1.02 7.62
CA TYR A 313 2.30 1.26 6.29
C TYR A 313 2.27 2.76 5.95
N LEU A 314 1.74 3.61 6.84
CA LEU A 314 1.67 5.05 6.64
C LEU A 314 3.06 5.67 6.50
N GLN A 315 4.02 5.25 7.33
CA GLN A 315 5.40 5.71 7.24
C GLN A 315 6.04 5.31 5.91
N LYS A 316 5.99 4.03 5.56
CA LYS A 316 6.57 3.50 4.31
C LYS A 316 5.91 4.08 3.08
N ARG A 317 4.60 4.30 3.09
CA ARG A 317 3.87 4.97 2.02
C ARG A 317 4.41 6.38 1.78
N SER A 318 4.54 7.19 2.84
CA SER A 318 5.12 8.53 2.75
C SER A 318 6.58 8.49 2.24
N ASP A 319 7.39 7.56 2.74
CA ASP A 319 8.81 7.42 2.35
C ASP A 319 8.98 7.04 0.87
N LEU A 320 8.10 6.20 0.33
CA LEU A 320 8.15 5.77 -1.07
C LEU A 320 7.61 6.82 -2.05
N LEU A 321 6.60 7.58 -1.64
CA LEU A 321 5.91 8.55 -2.52
C LEU A 321 6.52 9.96 -2.46
N SER A 322 7.07 10.40 -1.33
CA SER A 322 7.67 11.73 -1.18
C SER A 322 8.81 12.05 -2.18
N PRO A 323 9.64 11.09 -2.64
CA PRO A 323 10.63 11.36 -3.67
C PRO A 323 10.00 11.65 -5.03
N LEU A 324 8.89 10.99 -5.38
CA LEU A 324 8.17 11.25 -6.65
C LEU A 324 7.64 12.69 -6.68
N LEU A 325 7.16 13.19 -5.54
CA LEU A 325 6.75 14.59 -5.40
C LEU A 325 7.93 15.55 -5.55
N THR A 326 9.05 15.26 -4.88
CA THR A 326 10.28 16.10 -4.92
C THR A 326 10.88 16.18 -6.33
N LEU A 327 10.78 15.11 -7.10
CA LEU A 327 11.24 15.03 -8.49
C LEU A 327 10.26 15.67 -9.50
N GLY A 328 9.12 16.18 -9.04
CA GLY A 328 8.12 16.85 -9.88
C GLY A 328 7.26 15.89 -10.72
N GLN A 329 7.25 14.59 -10.42
CA GLN A 329 6.46 13.58 -11.13
C GLN A 329 5.01 13.55 -10.62
N TYR A 330 4.33 14.71 -10.70
CA TYR A 330 3.00 14.92 -10.12
C TYR A 330 1.90 13.96 -10.62
N PRO A 331 1.81 13.61 -11.92
CA PRO A 331 0.76 12.70 -12.39
C PRO A 331 0.86 11.32 -11.74
N TRP A 332 2.07 10.80 -11.63
CA TRP A 332 2.37 9.50 -11.04
C TRP A 332 2.14 9.50 -9.52
N ALA A 333 2.68 10.49 -8.82
CA ALA A 333 2.46 10.65 -7.38
C ALA A 333 0.97 10.76 -7.05
N ALA A 334 0.20 11.50 -7.85
CA ALA A 334 -1.24 11.62 -7.65
C ALA A 334 -1.98 10.30 -7.88
N SER A 335 -1.63 9.53 -8.91
CA SER A 335 -2.31 8.26 -9.19
C SER A 335 -2.21 7.26 -8.03
N LEU A 336 -1.03 7.17 -7.41
CA LEU A 336 -0.79 6.32 -6.25
C LEU A 336 -1.43 6.92 -4.98
N ALA A 337 -1.28 8.23 -4.75
CA ALA A 337 -1.84 8.88 -3.58
C ALA A 337 -3.39 8.89 -3.60
N GLU A 338 -4.02 8.98 -4.77
CA GLU A 338 -5.48 8.80 -4.94
C GLU A 338 -5.88 7.36 -4.63
N LYS A 339 -5.14 6.35 -5.14
CA LYS A 339 -5.44 4.93 -4.92
C LYS A 339 -5.32 4.52 -3.45
N TYR A 340 -4.27 4.99 -2.79
CA TYR A 340 -3.94 4.62 -1.40
C TYR A 340 -4.36 5.68 -0.37
N CYS A 341 -5.13 6.69 -0.80
CA CYS A 341 -5.65 7.75 0.06
C CYS A 341 -4.56 8.45 0.90
N ASP A 342 -3.44 8.82 0.27
CA ASP A 342 -2.40 9.63 0.90
C ASP A 342 -2.71 11.12 0.77
N PHE A 343 -3.45 11.64 1.75
CA PHE A 343 -3.94 13.01 1.72
C PHE A 343 -2.82 14.05 1.84
N ASP A 344 -1.75 13.76 2.59
CA ASP A 344 -0.65 14.71 2.74
C ASP A 344 0.00 15.01 1.38
N ILE A 345 0.29 13.97 0.60
CA ILE A 345 0.91 14.11 -0.72
C ILE A 345 -0.02 14.79 -1.72
N LEU A 346 -1.32 14.47 -1.69
CA LEU A 346 -2.31 15.15 -2.54
C LEU A 346 -2.38 16.64 -2.24
N VAL A 347 -2.41 17.03 -0.96
CA VAL A 347 -2.45 18.44 -0.54
C VAL A 347 -1.14 19.15 -0.88
N GLN A 348 0.01 18.54 -0.58
CA GLN A 348 1.32 19.11 -0.92
C GLN A 348 1.48 19.33 -2.43
N MET A 349 1.08 18.36 -3.25
CA MET A 349 1.09 18.48 -4.70
C MET A 349 0.20 19.63 -5.19
N CYS A 350 -1.06 19.69 -4.71
CA CYS A 350 -1.98 20.76 -5.08
C CYS A 350 -1.44 22.15 -4.70
N GLU A 351 -0.74 22.26 -3.57
CA GLU A 351 -0.14 23.52 -3.13
C GLU A 351 1.13 23.88 -3.92
N GLN A 352 1.96 22.91 -4.32
CA GLN A 352 3.14 23.17 -5.16
C GLN A 352 2.77 23.57 -6.60
N THR A 353 1.67 23.04 -7.11
CA THR A 353 1.15 23.32 -8.46
C THR A 353 0.12 24.46 -8.50
N ASP A 354 -0.23 25.01 -7.34
CA ASP A 354 -1.32 25.98 -7.11
C ASP A 354 -2.66 25.58 -7.78
N ASN A 355 -2.92 24.27 -7.87
CA ASN A 355 -4.10 23.74 -8.55
C ASN A 355 -5.29 23.60 -7.60
N GLN A 356 -5.96 24.72 -7.35
CA GLN A 356 -7.14 24.80 -6.48
C GLN A 356 -8.33 23.99 -7.01
N THR A 357 -8.48 23.85 -8.33
CA THR A 357 -9.58 23.07 -8.93
C THR A 357 -9.46 21.59 -8.60
N ARG A 358 -8.24 21.05 -8.63
CA ARG A 358 -7.97 19.65 -8.28
C ARG A 358 -8.19 19.40 -6.79
N LEU A 359 -7.81 20.36 -5.94
CA LEU A 359 -8.04 20.29 -4.50
C LEU A 359 -9.54 20.23 -4.17
N GLN A 360 -10.35 21.09 -4.79
CA GLN A 360 -11.81 21.06 -4.62
C GLN A 360 -12.43 19.72 -5.08
N ARG A 361 -11.91 19.14 -6.16
CA ARG A 361 -12.33 17.80 -6.60
C ARG A 361 -12.01 16.74 -5.53
N TYR A 362 -10.85 16.80 -4.89
CA TYR A 362 -10.54 15.86 -3.81
C TYR A 362 -11.42 16.04 -2.57
N MET A 363 -11.77 17.27 -2.23
CA MET A 363 -12.69 17.53 -1.12
C MET A 363 -14.08 16.93 -1.36
N THR A 364 -14.54 16.88 -2.61
CA THR A 364 -15.81 16.22 -2.95
C THR A 364 -15.67 14.70 -3.09
N GLN A 365 -14.58 14.22 -3.68
CA GLN A 365 -14.34 12.80 -3.92
C GLN A 365 -14.08 12.00 -2.62
N PHE A 366 -13.39 12.61 -1.66
CA PHE A 366 -12.98 11.97 -0.40
C PHE A 366 -13.73 12.54 0.82
N ALA A 367 -14.94 13.07 0.61
CA ALA A 367 -15.76 13.63 1.68
C ALA A 367 -16.02 12.60 2.80
N ASP A 368 -16.32 11.36 2.43
CA ASP A 368 -16.59 10.25 3.37
C ASP A 368 -15.38 9.84 4.22
N GLN A 369 -14.17 10.25 3.80
CA GLN A 369 -12.91 9.93 4.48
C GLN A 369 -12.36 11.13 5.28
N ASN A 370 -13.19 12.14 5.53
CA ASN A 370 -12.81 13.36 6.27
C ASN A 370 -11.61 14.12 5.67
N PHE A 371 -11.50 14.14 4.34
CA PHE A 371 -10.41 14.86 3.66
C PHE A 371 -10.37 16.36 3.99
N SER A 372 -11.53 16.99 4.16
CA SER A 372 -11.62 18.41 4.50
C SER A 372 -11.07 18.70 5.90
N ASP A 373 -11.41 17.89 6.90
CA ASP A 373 -10.84 17.94 8.25
C ASP A 373 -9.31 17.81 8.21
N PHE A 374 -8.79 16.85 7.43
CA PHE A 374 -7.36 16.69 7.21
C PHE A 374 -6.73 17.94 6.58
N LEU A 375 -7.32 18.49 5.52
CA LEU A 375 -6.84 19.70 4.84
C LEU A 375 -6.80 20.90 5.80
N PHE A 376 -7.82 21.06 6.64
CA PHE A 376 -7.88 22.15 7.60
C PHE A 376 -6.81 22.04 8.68
N ARG A 377 -6.57 20.84 9.23
CA ARG A 377 -5.44 20.59 10.13
C ARG A 377 -4.11 20.91 9.46
N TRP A 378 -3.92 20.44 8.23
CA TRP A 378 -2.71 20.68 7.46
C TRP A 378 -2.45 22.19 7.25
N TYR A 379 -3.47 22.96 6.87
CA TYR A 379 -3.34 24.42 6.72
C TYR A 379 -3.02 25.12 8.05
N LEU A 380 -3.57 24.63 9.16
CA LEU A 380 -3.28 25.18 10.49
C LEU A 380 -1.83 24.92 10.89
N GLU A 381 -1.34 23.69 10.72
CA GLU A 381 0.03 23.27 11.02
C GLU A 381 1.08 24.02 10.19
N LYS A 382 0.82 24.22 8.89
CA LYS A 382 1.69 25.01 8.00
C LYS A 382 1.53 26.52 8.16
N GLY A 383 0.64 26.99 9.05
CA GLY A 383 0.40 28.41 9.31
C GLY A 383 -0.33 29.17 8.19
N LYS A 384 -0.95 28.47 7.23
CA LYS A 384 -1.64 29.04 6.07
C LYS A 384 -3.09 29.46 6.39
N ARG A 385 -3.27 30.25 7.45
CA ARG A 385 -4.59 30.69 7.94
C ARG A 385 -5.41 31.49 6.93
N GLY A 386 -4.75 32.26 6.07
CA GLY A 386 -5.42 33.01 5.01
C GLY A 386 -6.15 32.10 4.02
N LYS A 387 -5.50 31.02 3.57
CA LYS A 387 -6.10 30.03 2.67
C LYS A 387 -7.19 29.20 3.35
N LEU A 388 -7.06 28.94 4.65
CA LEU A 388 -8.10 28.27 5.44
C LEU A 388 -9.40 29.09 5.47
N LEU A 389 -9.30 30.41 5.61
CA LEU A 389 -10.47 31.29 5.70
C LEU A 389 -11.06 31.67 4.34
N SER A 390 -10.29 31.55 3.25
CA SER A 390 -10.73 31.84 1.88
C SER A 390 -11.37 30.64 1.16
N GLN A 391 -11.81 29.62 1.89
CA GLN A 391 -12.41 28.44 1.29
C GLN A 391 -13.78 28.74 0.64
N PRO A 392 -14.16 28.01 -0.43
CA PRO A 392 -15.46 28.15 -1.06
C PRO A 392 -16.63 27.97 -0.09
N ILE A 393 -17.74 28.67 -0.37
CA ILE A 393 -18.95 28.70 0.48
C ILE A 393 -19.51 27.28 0.71
N SER A 394 -19.38 26.39 -0.26
CA SER A 394 -19.81 24.99 -0.16
C SER A 394 -19.17 24.22 1.01
N GLN A 395 -18.00 24.67 1.49
CA GLN A 395 -17.22 24.01 2.54
C GLN A 395 -17.28 24.76 3.87
N HIS A 396 -18.01 25.89 3.94
CA HIS A 396 -18.15 26.69 5.18
C HIS A 396 -18.82 25.89 6.31
N GLY A 397 -19.68 24.92 5.99
CA GLY A 397 -20.28 24.04 6.99
C GLY A 397 -19.27 23.11 7.67
N GLU A 398 -18.43 22.43 6.88
CA GLU A 398 -17.36 21.55 7.40
C GLU A 398 -16.28 22.35 8.13
N LEU A 399 -15.93 23.52 7.58
CA LEU A 399 -14.99 24.44 8.21
C LEU A 399 -15.52 24.98 9.54
N ALA A 400 -16.82 25.31 9.63
CA ALA A 400 -17.44 25.73 10.89
C ALA A 400 -17.38 24.62 11.95
N ASN A 401 -17.68 23.37 11.57
CA ASN A 401 -17.59 22.22 12.48
C ASN A 401 -16.15 22.00 12.98
N PHE A 402 -15.16 22.08 12.08
CA PHE A 402 -13.75 22.00 12.44
C PHE A 402 -13.31 23.13 13.39
N LEU A 403 -13.74 24.36 13.11
CA LEU A 403 -13.36 25.54 13.89
C LEU A 403 -14.05 25.61 15.26
N GLN A 404 -15.06 24.80 15.56
CA GLN A 404 -15.62 24.71 16.93
C GLN A 404 -14.56 24.29 17.96
N ALA A 405 -13.63 23.41 17.56
CA ALA A 405 -12.49 23.01 18.40
C ALA A 405 -11.41 24.12 18.52
N HIS A 406 -11.50 25.17 17.70
CA HIS A 406 -10.53 26.26 17.61
C HIS A 406 -11.19 27.63 17.77
N GLU A 407 -11.82 27.87 18.94
CA GLU A 407 -12.59 29.09 19.26
C GLU A 407 -11.91 30.42 18.87
N HIS A 408 -10.59 30.51 19.03
CA HIS A 408 -9.80 31.69 18.71
C HIS A 408 -9.81 32.10 17.21
N LEU A 409 -10.21 31.21 16.31
CA LEU A 409 -10.28 31.44 14.86
C LEU A 409 -11.72 31.43 14.32
N SER A 410 -12.69 30.88 15.08
CA SER A 410 -14.08 30.72 14.63
C SER A 410 -14.73 32.07 14.30
N TRP A 411 -14.45 33.12 15.09
CA TRP A 411 -15.01 34.46 14.87
C TRP A 411 -14.58 35.08 13.52
N LEU A 412 -13.41 34.73 12.98
CA LEU A 412 -12.96 35.22 11.67
C LEU A 412 -13.78 34.60 10.54
N HIS A 413 -14.06 33.29 10.65
CA HIS A 413 -14.91 32.59 9.70
C HIS A 413 -16.36 33.08 9.80
N GLU A 414 -16.89 33.25 11.01
CA GLU A 414 -18.25 33.75 11.25
C GLU A 414 -18.47 35.14 10.64
N ILE A 415 -17.49 36.04 10.72
CA ILE A 415 -17.56 37.35 10.04
C ILE A 415 -17.56 37.19 8.51
N ASN A 416 -16.71 36.31 7.97
CA ASN A 416 -16.65 36.07 6.52
C ASN A 416 -17.96 35.47 5.97
N SER A 417 -18.59 34.58 6.75
CA SER A 417 -19.87 33.95 6.42
C SER A 417 -21.10 34.82 6.74
N GLN A 418 -20.91 36.09 7.13
CA GLN A 418 -21.97 37.03 7.53
C GLN A 418 -22.79 36.61 8.76
N GLU A 419 -22.30 35.64 9.55
CA GLU A 419 -22.92 35.21 10.81
C GLU A 419 -22.48 36.09 11.99
N LEU A 420 -22.74 37.39 11.89
CA LEU A 420 -22.24 38.41 12.82
C LEU A 420 -22.73 38.21 14.27
N GLU A 421 -23.89 37.61 14.46
CA GLU A 421 -24.45 37.29 15.77
C GLU A 421 -23.63 36.24 16.53
N LYS A 422 -23.18 35.19 15.81
CA LYS A 422 -22.31 34.16 16.36
C LYS A 422 -20.91 34.73 16.61
N ALA A 423 -20.38 35.51 15.66
CA ALA A 423 -19.10 36.22 15.81
C ALA A 423 -19.07 37.07 17.07
N HIS A 424 -20.16 37.78 17.36
CA HIS A 424 -20.30 38.54 18.60
C HIS A 424 -20.19 37.67 19.85
N ALA A 425 -20.89 36.53 19.89
CA ALA A 425 -20.92 35.62 21.03
C ALA A 425 -19.55 34.98 21.26
N THR A 426 -18.90 34.48 20.21
CA THR A 426 -17.57 33.89 20.24
C THR A 426 -16.53 34.91 20.72
N LEU A 427 -16.52 36.14 20.16
CA LEU A 427 -15.61 37.21 20.59
C LEU A 427 -15.83 37.63 22.04
N LEU A 428 -17.07 37.59 22.54
CA LEU A 428 -17.38 37.88 23.93
C LEU A 428 -16.86 36.78 24.85
N GLY A 429 -17.05 35.51 24.48
CA GLY A 429 -16.47 34.36 25.18
C GLY A 429 -14.95 34.47 25.29
N LEU A 430 -14.26 34.71 24.17
CA LEU A 430 -12.81 34.91 24.13
C LEU A 430 -12.35 36.09 25.00
N ALA A 431 -13.09 37.20 25.01
CA ALA A 431 -12.78 38.35 25.84
C ALA A 431 -12.91 38.07 27.35
N ASN A 432 -13.84 37.19 27.72
CA ASN A 432 -14.06 36.81 29.12
C ASN A 432 -12.96 35.87 29.62
N VAL A 433 -12.50 34.94 28.78
CA VAL A 433 -11.39 34.02 29.08
C VAL A 433 -10.04 34.75 29.09
N GLU A 434 -9.88 35.81 28.30
CA GLU A 434 -8.63 36.58 28.24
C GLU A 434 -8.37 37.34 29.55
N THR A 435 -7.36 36.88 30.29
CA THR A 435 -6.90 37.47 31.56
C THR A 435 -5.45 37.96 31.50
N HIS A 436 -4.67 37.51 30.51
CA HIS A 436 -3.24 37.79 30.43
C HIS A 436 -2.92 39.14 29.78
N TYR A 437 -3.60 39.50 28.69
CA TYR A 437 -3.32 40.72 27.95
C TYR A 437 -4.51 41.68 27.94
N PHE A 438 -4.41 42.73 28.74
CA PHE A 438 -5.43 43.76 28.85
C PHE A 438 -5.76 44.43 27.49
N ALA A 439 -4.73 44.78 26.71
CA ALA A 439 -4.92 45.39 25.39
C ALA A 439 -5.69 44.46 24.44
N LYS A 440 -5.42 43.15 24.48
CA LYS A 440 -6.11 42.13 23.68
C LYS A 440 -7.57 41.99 24.12
N LYS A 441 -7.84 41.94 25.43
CA LYS A 441 -9.21 41.92 25.97
C LYS A 441 -10.02 43.13 25.50
N LYS A 442 -9.45 44.33 25.55
CA LYS A 442 -10.11 45.55 25.05
C LYS A 442 -10.43 45.46 23.56
N THR A 443 -9.49 44.97 22.76
CA THR A 443 -9.70 44.76 21.31
C THR A 443 -10.81 43.75 21.04
N LEU A 444 -10.84 42.61 21.74
CA LEU A 444 -11.87 41.58 21.58
C LEU A 444 -13.27 42.11 21.97
N LEU A 445 -13.38 42.84 23.08
CA LEU A 445 -14.64 43.50 23.48
C LEU A 445 -15.09 44.55 22.45
N GLY A 446 -14.14 45.32 21.91
CA GLY A 446 -14.38 46.29 20.85
C GLY A 446 -14.90 45.64 19.57
N LEU A 447 -14.24 44.59 19.09
CA LEU A 447 -14.64 43.82 17.91
C LEU A 447 -16.01 43.15 18.13
N SER A 448 -16.23 42.53 19.29
CA SER A 448 -17.54 41.96 19.64
C SER A 448 -18.65 43.01 19.61
N LYS A 449 -18.36 44.26 20.05
CA LYS A 449 -19.33 45.36 20.02
C LYS A 449 -19.65 45.76 18.58
N LEU A 450 -18.63 45.89 17.74
CA LEU A 450 -18.82 46.20 16.31
C LEU A 450 -19.61 45.09 15.60
N ALA A 451 -19.32 43.82 15.88
CA ALA A 451 -20.08 42.69 15.33
C ALA A 451 -21.57 42.74 15.70
N ALA A 452 -21.90 43.03 16.97
CA ALA A 452 -23.30 43.19 17.40
C ALA A 452 -24.00 44.44 16.83
N LEU A 453 -23.25 45.50 16.53
CA LEU A 453 -23.81 46.70 15.90
C LEU A 453 -24.09 46.48 14.41
N ALA A 454 -23.31 45.61 13.77
CA ALA A 454 -23.43 45.30 12.35
C ALA A 454 -24.41 44.14 12.06
N SER A 455 -24.79 43.36 13.08
CA SER A 455 -25.75 42.27 12.97
C SER A 455 -27.20 42.74 13.03
N ASP A 456 -28.12 41.92 12.54
CA ASP A 456 -29.57 42.18 12.47
C ASP A 456 -30.33 41.94 13.80
N PHE A 457 -29.71 42.18 14.96
CA PHE A 457 -30.42 42.06 16.25
C PHE A 457 -31.59 43.06 16.31
N SER A 458 -32.73 42.63 16.86
CA SER A 458 -33.81 43.56 17.20
C SER A 458 -33.30 44.68 18.13
N GLU A 459 -33.78 45.91 17.96
CA GLU A 459 -33.30 47.09 18.71
C GLU A 459 -33.28 46.86 20.24
N ASN A 460 -34.24 46.10 20.77
CA ASN A 460 -34.32 45.73 22.18
C ASN A 460 -33.16 44.83 22.63
N MET A 461 -32.84 43.79 21.86
CA MET A 461 -31.68 42.91 22.15
C MET A 461 -30.34 43.63 21.97
N LEU A 462 -30.31 44.57 21.02
CA LEU A 462 -29.13 45.34 20.70
C LEU A 462 -28.79 46.32 21.85
N GLN A 463 -29.80 46.96 22.43
CA GLN A 463 -29.65 47.79 23.64
C GLN A 463 -29.14 46.97 24.84
N GLU A 464 -29.75 45.81 25.11
CA GLU A 464 -29.37 44.95 26.24
C GLU A 464 -27.90 44.49 26.13
N LYS A 465 -27.47 44.05 24.94
CA LYS A 465 -26.08 43.63 24.69
C LYS A 465 -25.08 44.78 24.72
N ILE A 466 -25.47 46.00 24.32
CA ILE A 466 -24.62 47.19 24.41
C ILE A 466 -24.47 47.65 25.86
N GLU A 467 -25.53 47.59 26.65
CA GLU A 467 -25.57 48.10 28.01
C GLU A 467 -24.76 47.22 28.98
N GLY A 468 -24.83 45.90 28.82
CA GLY A 468 -23.91 44.96 29.49
C GLY A 468 -22.44 45.27 29.20
N LYS A 469 -22.10 45.53 27.93
CA LYS A 469 -20.73 45.85 27.50
C LYS A 469 -20.23 47.20 27.98
N ARG A 470 -21.10 48.20 28.12
CA ARG A 470 -20.70 49.54 28.59
C ARG A 470 -20.13 49.45 30.00
N LYS A 471 -20.66 48.53 30.83
CA LYS A 471 -20.11 48.24 32.17
C LYS A 471 -18.73 47.60 32.08
N ASP A 472 -18.56 46.55 31.28
CA ASP A 472 -17.27 45.85 31.14
C ASP A 472 -16.17 46.73 30.53
N LEU A 473 -16.51 47.57 29.53
CA LEU A 473 -15.57 48.51 28.91
C LEU A 473 -15.18 49.64 29.87
N ASN A 474 -16.10 50.12 30.71
CA ASN A 474 -15.82 51.15 31.71
C ASN A 474 -14.94 50.61 32.84
N ILE A 475 -15.19 49.38 33.31
CA ILE A 475 -14.33 48.70 34.28
C ILE A 475 -12.93 48.51 33.68
N SER A 476 -12.87 48.06 32.42
CA SER A 476 -11.62 47.92 31.68
C SER A 476 -10.87 49.27 31.58
N HIS A 477 -11.56 50.35 31.20
CA HIS A 477 -10.95 51.67 31.07
C HIS A 477 -10.39 52.19 32.41
N ALA A 478 -11.13 52.01 33.51
CA ALA A 478 -10.72 52.40 34.86
C ALA A 478 -9.47 51.63 35.33
N ILE A 479 -9.38 50.32 35.04
CA ILE A 479 -8.19 49.52 35.33
C ILE A 479 -6.97 50.03 34.55
N ASN A 480 -7.16 50.41 33.28
CA ASN A 480 -6.04 50.91 32.45
C ASN A 480 -5.52 52.25 32.95
N GLU A 481 -6.40 53.16 33.36
CA GLU A 481 -6.01 54.43 33.98
C GLU A 481 -5.28 54.22 35.32
N LEU A 482 -5.76 53.29 36.16
CA LEU A 482 -5.10 52.92 37.41
C LEU A 482 -3.71 52.30 37.18
N CYS A 483 -3.56 51.38 36.21
CA CYS A 483 -2.26 50.78 35.87
C CYS A 483 -1.29 51.81 35.28
N ALA A 484 -1.75 52.69 34.39
CA ALA A 484 -0.93 53.78 33.84
C ALA A 484 -0.50 54.76 34.93
N PHE A 485 -1.40 55.09 35.85
CA PHE A 485 -1.11 55.94 37.00
C PHE A 485 -0.06 55.28 37.92
N LEU A 486 -0.23 54.01 38.28
CA LEU A 486 0.72 53.26 39.11
C LEU A 486 2.10 53.08 38.45
N LEU A 487 2.16 52.80 37.15
CA LEU A 487 3.42 52.72 36.40
C LEU A 487 4.12 54.07 36.29
N SER A 488 3.35 55.17 36.17
CA SER A 488 3.91 56.53 36.20
C SER A 488 4.40 56.90 37.60
N PHE A 489 3.74 56.42 38.66
CA PHE A 489 4.14 56.67 40.05
C PHE A 489 5.44 55.92 40.41
N ASN A 490 5.61 54.68 39.94
CA ASN A 490 6.83 53.89 40.17
C ASN A 490 8.05 54.30 39.32
N ARG A 491 7.90 55.20 38.33
CA ARG A 491 9.02 55.78 37.57
C ARG A 491 9.51 57.11 38.15
N VAL A 492 8.78 57.69 39.10
CA VAL A 492 9.06 59.01 39.71
C VAL A 492 9.69 58.87 41.11
N HIS A 493 9.78 57.65 41.64
CA HIS A 493 10.68 57.25 42.71
C HIS A 493 11.77 56.34 42.16
#